data_AF-A0A9D8JKF3-F1
#
_entry.id   AF-A0A9D8JKF3-F1
#
_cell.length_a   1.000
_cell.length_b   1.000
_cell.length_c   1.000
_cell.angle_alpha   90.00
_cell.angle_beta   90.00
_cell.angle_gamma   90.00
#
_symmetry.space_group_name_H-M   'P 1'
#
loop_
_entity.id
_entity.type
_entity.pdbx_description
1 polymer ?
#
loop_
_entity_poly.entity_id
_entity_poly.type
_entity_poly.pdbx_seq_one_letter_code
_entity_poly.pdbx_strand_id
1 'polypeptide(L)'
;MKTFSKIKLKPSSIILSMTVLILLIGSDGSLGDDPSPSVIWSELLQRMPFPFRMDLPPPKATPIDGTYTKFETKETQPVPCRRCPDYAPEGGLWKLNFNKGVFRIFHVATGWKDLGSYMVTGDRLTLANDPVCHEMFGEYKWKLEKGRLMLTVIEDKCAIGLRAMNLTKLPWFSCQPPSIEAAVTDHWPKPPGCD
;
A
#
# COMPACT_ATOMS: atom_id res chain seq x y z
N MET A 1 -93.09 27.16 -20.48
CA MET A 1 -93.44 25.97 -19.70
C MET A 1 -92.60 25.96 -18.44
N LYS A 2 -93.24 26.01 -17.26
CA LYS A 2 -92.60 25.90 -15.94
C LYS A 2 -92.62 24.43 -15.51
N THR A 3 -91.50 23.90 -15.04
CA THR A 3 -91.47 22.61 -14.33
C THR A 3 -90.42 22.60 -13.22
N PHE A 4 -90.95 22.68 -11.99
CA PHE A 4 -90.56 22.01 -10.74
C PHE A 4 -89.11 21.59 -10.45
N SER A 5 -88.56 22.31 -9.46
CA SER A 5 -87.94 21.87 -8.20
C SER A 5 -87.77 20.36 -7.96
N LYS A 6 -86.57 19.97 -7.50
CA LYS A 6 -86.39 19.04 -6.38
C LYS A 6 -84.98 19.17 -5.79
N ILE A 7 -84.92 19.70 -4.57
CA ILE A 7 -83.78 19.65 -3.65
C ILE A 7 -83.61 18.20 -3.17
N LYS A 8 -82.38 17.68 -3.21
CA LYS A 8 -81.98 16.47 -2.50
C LYS A 8 -80.70 16.73 -1.72
N LEU A 9 -80.83 16.74 -0.39
CA LEU A 9 -79.75 16.61 0.58
C LEU A 9 -78.97 15.31 0.33
N LYS A 10 -77.63 15.37 0.43
CA LYS A 10 -76.79 14.18 0.62
C LYS A 10 -75.68 14.45 1.64
N PRO A 11 -75.25 13.40 2.37
CA PRO A 11 -74.65 13.50 3.69
C PRO A 11 -73.14 13.68 3.67
N SER A 12 -72.63 14.23 4.76
CA SER A 12 -71.22 14.20 5.16
C SER A 12 -70.75 12.76 5.34
N SER A 13 -69.56 12.42 4.82
CA SER A 13 -68.66 11.44 5.44
C SER A 13 -67.30 11.34 4.75
N ILE A 14 -66.27 11.53 5.58
CA ILE A 14 -65.02 10.75 5.64
C ILE A 14 -63.97 11.06 4.57
N ILE A 15 -63.01 11.90 4.97
CA ILE A 15 -61.68 12.05 4.38
C ILE A 15 -60.91 10.75 4.64
N LEU A 16 -60.63 9.98 3.59
CA LEU A 16 -59.71 8.84 3.67
C LEU A 16 -58.28 9.36 3.44
N SER A 17 -57.47 9.31 4.49
CA SER A 17 -56.04 9.58 4.47
C SER A 17 -55.31 8.54 3.60
N MET A 18 -54.91 8.90 2.38
CA MET A 18 -53.91 8.16 1.62
C MET A 18 -52.52 8.56 2.10
N THR A 19 -52.03 7.88 3.13
CA THR A 19 -50.62 7.92 3.50
C THR A 19 -49.87 7.01 2.53
N VAL A 20 -49.27 7.58 1.48
CA VAL A 20 -48.35 6.85 0.60
C VAL A 20 -47.04 6.66 1.38
N LEU A 21 -46.83 5.46 1.92
CA LEU A 21 -45.56 5.06 2.50
C LEU A 21 -44.58 4.75 1.36
N ILE A 22 -43.83 5.76 0.93
CA ILE A 22 -42.70 5.57 0.02
C ILE A 22 -41.59 4.89 0.83
N LEU A 23 -41.44 3.58 0.65
CA LEU A 23 -40.22 2.85 1.01
C LEU A 23 -39.09 3.38 0.12
N LEU A 24 -38.39 4.41 0.57
CA LEU A 24 -37.05 4.70 0.09
C LEU A 24 -36.15 3.57 0.60
N ILE A 25 -35.95 2.58 -0.26
CA ILE A 25 -34.83 1.66 -0.15
C ILE A 25 -33.60 2.55 -0.35
N GLY A 26 -33.05 3.05 0.75
CA GLY A 26 -31.73 3.65 0.77
C GLY A 26 -30.77 2.58 0.28
N SER A 27 -30.36 2.70 -0.97
CA SER A 27 -29.20 1.99 -1.45
C SER A 27 -28.04 2.53 -0.62
N ASP A 28 -27.60 1.76 0.37
CA ASP A 28 -26.31 1.98 1.03
C ASP A 28 -25.24 1.83 -0.05
N GLY A 29 -25.01 2.93 -0.78
CA GLY A 29 -23.79 3.14 -1.53
C GLY A 29 -22.68 3.23 -0.50
N SER A 30 -22.09 2.08 -0.18
CA SER A 30 -20.79 2.01 0.46
C SER A 30 -19.79 2.75 -0.43
N LEU A 31 -19.64 4.05 -0.21
CA LEU A 31 -18.38 4.74 -0.43
C LEU A 31 -17.42 4.08 0.56
N GLY A 32 -16.80 2.98 0.14
CA GLY A 32 -15.72 2.39 0.92
C GLY A 32 -14.60 3.41 0.96
N ASP A 33 -14.38 4.04 2.10
CA ASP A 33 -13.19 4.86 2.32
C ASP A 33 -11.98 3.94 2.12
N ASP A 34 -11.14 4.24 1.12
CA ASP A 34 -9.89 3.53 0.93
C ASP A 34 -9.04 3.68 2.21
N PRO A 35 -8.44 2.59 2.72
CA PRO A 35 -7.69 2.63 3.96
C PRO A 35 -6.53 3.62 3.85
N SER A 36 -6.30 4.41 4.89
CA SER A 36 -5.19 5.36 4.92
C SER A 36 -3.82 4.66 4.73
N PRO A 37 -2.80 5.34 4.18
CA PRO A 37 -1.49 4.74 3.95
C PRO A 37 -0.83 4.13 5.20
N SER A 38 -1.05 4.71 6.38
CA SER A 38 -0.52 4.18 7.65
C SER A 38 -1.18 2.85 8.04
N VAL A 39 -2.48 2.70 7.80
CA VAL A 39 -3.22 1.44 7.99
C VAL A 39 -2.70 0.38 7.03
N ILE A 40 -2.59 0.72 5.74
CA ILE A 40 -2.05 -0.18 4.70
C ILE A 40 -0.66 -0.70 5.08
N TRP A 41 0.22 0.21 5.53
CA TRP A 41 1.58 -0.13 5.95
C TRP A 41 1.60 -1.02 7.19
N SER A 42 0.81 -0.69 8.20
CA SER A 42 0.74 -1.45 9.46
C SER A 42 0.24 -2.88 9.23
N GLU A 43 -0.77 -3.05 8.39
CA GLU A 43 -1.26 -4.37 7.99
C GLU A 43 -0.21 -5.18 7.22
N LEU A 44 0.50 -4.53 6.29
CA LEU A 44 1.54 -5.19 5.49
C LEU A 44 2.67 -5.73 6.37
N LEU A 45 3.06 -4.99 7.43
CA LEU A 45 4.08 -5.41 8.39
C LEU A 45 3.72 -6.71 9.13
N GLN A 46 2.44 -7.03 9.28
CA GLN A 46 1.96 -8.23 9.96
C GLN A 46 1.85 -9.46 9.05
N ARG A 47 2.02 -9.28 7.73
CA ARG A 47 1.88 -10.37 6.75
C ARG A 47 3.17 -11.16 6.56
N MET A 48 2.98 -12.41 6.12
CA MET A 48 4.04 -13.34 5.74
C MET A 48 3.89 -13.73 4.26
N PRO A 49 5.00 -13.92 3.52
CA PRO A 49 4.97 -14.43 2.16
C PRO A 49 4.53 -15.89 2.12
N PHE A 50 3.98 -16.28 0.98
CA PHE A 50 3.75 -17.69 0.67
C PHE A 50 5.04 -18.32 0.10
N PRO A 51 5.51 -19.47 0.59
CA PRO A 51 6.76 -20.09 0.15
C PRO A 51 6.62 -20.79 -1.21
N PHE A 52 6.57 -20.01 -2.30
CA PHE A 52 6.37 -20.55 -3.65
C PHE A 52 7.66 -21.08 -4.28
N ARG A 53 8.71 -20.25 -4.35
CA ARG A 53 9.97 -20.54 -5.06
C ARG A 53 11.05 -21.09 -4.12
N MET A 54 10.99 -20.69 -2.86
CA MET A 54 11.87 -21.13 -1.79
C MET A 54 11.09 -21.26 -0.48
N ASP A 55 11.57 -22.11 0.42
CA ASP A 55 11.07 -22.16 1.79
C ASP A 55 11.23 -20.80 2.49
N LEU A 56 10.40 -20.55 3.50
CA LEU A 56 10.55 -19.36 4.32
C LEU A 56 11.91 -19.41 5.04
N PRO A 57 12.76 -18.37 4.90
CA PRO A 57 14.00 -18.31 5.65
C PRO A 57 13.73 -18.39 7.15
N PRO A 58 14.64 -18.98 7.95
CA PRO A 58 14.55 -18.92 9.40
C PRO A 58 14.42 -17.46 9.86
N PRO A 59 13.60 -17.15 10.87
CA PRO A 59 13.34 -15.79 11.32
C PRO A 59 14.50 -15.22 12.16
N LYS A 60 15.68 -15.18 11.57
CA LYS A 60 16.94 -14.69 12.16
C LYS A 60 17.19 -13.27 11.70
N ALA A 61 17.65 -12.44 12.63
CA ALA A 61 18.03 -11.07 12.32
C ALA A 61 19.16 -11.02 11.28
N THR A 62 19.07 -10.08 10.34
CA THR A 62 20.10 -9.84 9.31
C THR A 62 20.70 -8.44 9.44
N PRO A 63 21.90 -8.20 8.87
CA PRO A 63 22.54 -6.88 8.93
C PRO A 63 21.76 -5.74 8.25
N ILE A 64 20.79 -6.06 7.39
CA ILE A 64 19.97 -5.07 6.68
C ILE A 64 18.56 -4.95 7.24
N ASP A 65 18.22 -5.67 8.31
CA ASP A 65 16.91 -5.53 8.96
C ASP A 65 16.65 -4.08 9.36
N GLY A 66 15.45 -3.61 9.06
CA GLY A 66 15.07 -2.23 9.28
C GLY A 66 13.98 -1.77 8.32
N THR A 67 13.44 -0.60 8.62
CA THR A 67 12.56 0.15 7.71
C THR A 67 13.37 1.26 7.07
N TYR A 68 13.20 1.41 5.78
CA TYR A 68 13.86 2.40 4.96
C TYR A 68 12.86 3.13 4.09
N THR A 69 13.17 4.37 3.72
CA THR A 69 12.37 5.16 2.80
C THR A 69 13.20 5.79 1.71
N LYS A 70 12.56 6.14 0.60
CA LYS A 70 13.13 7.03 -0.39
C LYS A 70 12.03 7.89 -0.99
N PHE A 71 12.41 9.03 -1.55
CA PHE A 71 11.51 9.91 -2.27
C PHE A 71 11.94 10.01 -3.73
N GLU A 72 11.08 9.55 -4.63
CA GLU A 72 11.31 9.61 -6.07
C GLU A 72 10.76 10.93 -6.61
N THR A 73 11.61 11.69 -7.30
CA THR A 73 11.29 13.05 -7.77
C THR A 73 10.69 13.08 -9.18
N LYS A 74 10.28 11.93 -9.72
CA LYS A 74 9.60 11.87 -11.03
C LYS A 74 8.41 12.85 -11.04
N GLU A 75 8.56 13.91 -11.83
CA GLU A 75 7.65 15.06 -11.83
C GLU A 75 6.35 14.80 -12.58
N THR A 76 6.33 13.77 -13.44
CA THR A 76 5.13 13.41 -14.18
C THR A 76 4.10 12.83 -13.22
N GLN A 77 2.92 13.45 -13.19
CA GLN A 77 1.78 12.93 -12.43
C GLN A 77 1.56 11.46 -12.79
N PRO A 78 1.33 10.58 -11.80
CA PRO A 78 0.96 9.20 -12.09
C PRO A 78 -0.24 9.20 -13.03
N VAL A 79 -0.09 8.60 -14.20
CA VAL A 79 -1.22 8.45 -15.12
C VAL A 79 -2.26 7.61 -14.39
N PRO A 80 -3.54 8.03 -14.33
CA PRO A 80 -4.59 7.21 -13.74
C PRO A 80 -4.67 5.85 -14.45
N CYS A 81 -3.98 4.85 -13.90
CA CYS A 81 -3.89 3.52 -14.47
C CYS A 81 -4.63 2.54 -13.57
N ARG A 82 -5.57 1.78 -14.16
CA ARG A 82 -6.20 0.64 -13.48
C ARG A 82 -5.28 -0.58 -13.41
N ARG A 83 -4.23 -0.60 -14.25
CA ARG A 83 -3.23 -1.68 -14.36
C ARG A 83 -1.85 -1.05 -14.60
N CYS A 84 -1.38 -0.31 -13.60
CA CYS A 84 -0.03 0.23 -13.62
C CYS A 84 0.98 -0.93 -13.63
N PRO A 85 2.13 -0.78 -14.29
CA PRO A 85 3.18 -1.78 -14.20
C PRO A 85 3.64 -1.94 -12.75
N ASP A 86 3.68 -3.17 -12.25
CA ASP A 86 4.23 -3.45 -10.93
C ASP A 86 5.67 -2.97 -10.84
N TYR A 87 6.07 -2.55 -9.65
CA TYR A 87 7.39 -1.99 -9.37
C TYR A 87 7.80 -0.76 -10.19
N ALA A 88 6.92 -0.15 -10.99
CA ALA A 88 7.27 1.09 -11.66
C ALA A 88 7.82 2.12 -10.66
N PRO A 89 8.97 2.78 -10.92
CA PRO A 89 9.56 3.77 -10.03
C PRO A 89 8.76 5.07 -10.10
N GLU A 90 7.54 5.03 -9.57
CA GLU A 90 6.64 6.17 -9.52
C GLU A 90 7.14 7.26 -8.57
N GLY A 91 6.81 8.50 -8.91
CA GLY A 91 7.13 9.67 -8.09
C GLY A 91 6.40 9.61 -6.74
N GLY A 92 7.10 10.02 -5.69
CA GLY A 92 6.57 10.03 -4.33
C GLY A 92 7.36 9.18 -3.35
N LEU A 93 6.74 8.96 -2.19
CA LEU A 93 7.36 8.28 -1.05
C LEU A 93 7.19 6.77 -1.16
N TRP A 94 8.33 6.07 -1.09
CA TRP A 94 8.41 4.61 -1.02
C TRP A 94 8.92 4.19 0.35
N LYS A 95 8.35 3.11 0.90
CA LYS A 95 8.80 2.43 2.11
C LYS A 95 9.26 1.02 1.75
N LEU A 96 10.35 0.58 2.35
CA LEU A 96 10.93 -0.75 2.23
C LEU A 96 11.23 -1.27 3.63
N ASN A 97 10.85 -2.50 3.95
CA ASN A 97 11.16 -3.14 5.21
C ASN A 97 11.83 -4.47 4.96
N PHE A 98 12.92 -4.73 5.68
CA PHE A 98 13.50 -6.06 5.85
C PHE A 98 13.32 -6.44 7.31
N ASN A 99 12.76 -7.62 7.55
CA ASN A 99 12.62 -8.14 8.90
C ASN A 99 12.69 -9.66 8.88
N LYS A 100 13.79 -10.22 9.39
CA LYS A 100 13.93 -11.66 9.69
C LYS A 100 13.52 -12.56 8.53
N GLY A 101 14.05 -12.30 7.33
CA GLY A 101 13.78 -13.08 6.13
C GLY A 101 12.51 -12.71 5.36
N VAL A 102 11.76 -11.68 5.77
CA VAL A 102 10.63 -11.12 5.01
C VAL A 102 10.93 -9.70 4.57
N PHE A 103 10.76 -9.41 3.28
CA PHE A 103 10.82 -8.05 2.75
C PHE A 103 9.41 -7.57 2.39
N ARG A 104 9.19 -6.27 2.53
CA ARG A 104 7.91 -5.60 2.23
C ARG A 104 8.20 -4.27 1.57
N ILE A 105 7.48 -3.94 0.53
CA ILE A 105 7.60 -2.68 -0.18
C ILE A 105 6.24 -2.02 -0.34
N PHE A 106 6.21 -0.69 -0.24
CA PHE A 106 4.98 0.08 -0.28
C PHE A 106 5.22 1.44 -0.93
N HIS A 107 4.35 1.82 -1.87
CA HIS A 107 4.28 3.16 -2.43
C HIS A 107 3.10 3.93 -1.80
N VAL A 108 3.42 4.99 -1.07
CA VAL A 108 2.45 5.72 -0.24
C VAL A 108 1.35 6.37 -1.06
N ALA A 109 1.68 6.94 -2.22
CA ALA A 109 0.73 7.73 -3.01
C ALA A 109 -0.27 6.86 -3.78
N THR A 110 0.11 5.67 -4.23
CA THR A 110 -0.78 4.80 -5.05
C THR A 110 -1.40 3.66 -4.25
N GLY A 111 -0.96 3.41 -3.02
CA GLY A 111 -1.40 2.24 -2.26
C GLY A 111 -0.72 0.93 -2.70
N TRP A 112 0.08 0.95 -3.77
CA TRP A 112 0.72 -0.24 -4.33
C TRP A 112 1.68 -0.84 -3.30
N LYS A 113 1.60 -2.16 -3.09
CA LYS A 113 2.40 -2.87 -2.11
C LYS A 113 2.70 -4.28 -2.57
N ASP A 114 3.82 -4.79 -2.10
CA ASP A 114 4.23 -6.16 -2.32
C ASP A 114 5.05 -6.67 -1.14
N LEU A 115 5.20 -8.00 -1.04
CA LEU A 115 5.99 -8.64 0.00
C LEU A 115 6.54 -9.97 -0.50
N GLY A 116 7.70 -10.35 0.02
CA GLY A 116 8.34 -11.63 -0.33
C GLY A 116 9.34 -12.08 0.74
N SER A 117 10.06 -13.14 0.44
CA SER A 117 11.16 -13.65 1.25
C SER A 117 12.48 -13.03 0.82
N TYR A 118 13.40 -12.85 1.76
CA TYR A 118 14.76 -12.46 1.43
C TYR A 118 15.80 -13.25 2.21
N MET A 119 17.00 -13.37 1.63
CA MET A 119 18.18 -13.92 2.28
C MET A 119 19.38 -12.99 2.08
N VAL A 120 20.28 -12.98 3.07
CA VAL A 120 21.55 -12.27 2.99
C VAL A 120 22.69 -13.25 3.20
N THR A 121 23.64 -13.27 2.25
CA THR A 121 24.90 -14.02 2.34
C THR A 121 26.05 -13.10 1.97
N GLY A 122 26.86 -12.70 2.96
CA GLY A 122 27.90 -11.71 2.74
C GLY A 122 27.32 -10.38 2.24
N ASP A 123 27.83 -9.87 1.13
CA ASP A 123 27.35 -8.65 0.45
C ASP A 123 26.18 -8.90 -0.51
N ARG A 124 25.64 -10.12 -0.56
CA ARG A 124 24.55 -10.51 -1.48
C ARG A 124 23.20 -10.56 -0.78
N LEU A 125 22.21 -10.03 -1.48
CA LEU A 125 20.80 -10.05 -1.14
C LEU A 125 20.04 -10.81 -2.22
N THR A 126 19.31 -11.86 -1.83
CA THR A 126 18.38 -12.61 -2.68
C THR A 126 16.96 -12.29 -2.27
N LEU A 127 16.09 -11.96 -3.22
CA LEU A 127 14.64 -11.80 -3.06
C LEU A 127 13.90 -12.92 -3.78
N ALA A 128 12.83 -13.43 -3.18
CA ALA A 128 11.98 -14.48 -3.75
C ALA A 128 10.55 -14.40 -3.18
N ASN A 129 9.67 -15.29 -3.62
CA ASN A 129 8.33 -15.47 -3.06
C ASN A 129 7.42 -14.23 -3.08
N ASP A 130 7.76 -13.22 -3.88
CA ASP A 130 6.84 -12.12 -4.11
C ASP A 130 5.81 -12.51 -5.18
N PRO A 131 4.51 -12.21 -4.98
CA PRO A 131 3.46 -12.57 -5.93
C PRO A 131 3.64 -12.05 -7.36
N VAL A 132 4.22 -10.86 -7.53
CA VAL A 132 4.46 -10.25 -8.84
C VAL A 132 5.54 -11.01 -9.62
N CYS A 133 6.52 -11.55 -8.89
CA CYS A 133 7.76 -12.14 -9.38
C CYS A 133 7.89 -13.61 -8.97
N HIS A 134 6.78 -14.32 -8.74
CA HIS A 134 6.77 -15.60 -8.01
C HIS A 134 7.71 -16.68 -8.59
N GLU A 135 7.99 -16.67 -9.89
CA GLU A 135 8.89 -17.65 -10.53
C GLU A 135 10.38 -17.25 -10.53
N MET A 136 10.70 -16.04 -10.09
CA MET A 136 12.02 -15.43 -10.27
C MET A 136 12.69 -15.04 -8.95
N PHE A 137 14.02 -15.17 -8.94
CA PHE A 137 14.87 -14.55 -7.93
C PHE A 137 15.24 -13.12 -8.34
N GLY A 138 15.40 -12.25 -7.36
CA GLY A 138 16.07 -10.96 -7.52
C GLY A 138 17.38 -10.98 -6.74
N GLU A 139 18.50 -10.79 -7.44
CA GLU A 139 19.84 -10.86 -6.87
C GLU A 139 20.49 -9.47 -6.90
N TYR A 140 20.98 -9.03 -5.73
CA TYR A 140 21.58 -7.72 -5.56
C TYR A 140 22.84 -7.80 -4.71
N LYS A 141 23.77 -6.88 -4.94
CA LYS A 141 24.72 -6.48 -3.90
C LYS A 141 24.06 -5.44 -3.01
N TRP A 142 24.34 -5.49 -1.72
CA TRP A 142 23.88 -4.49 -0.77
C TRP A 142 25.05 -3.82 -0.05
N LYS A 143 24.86 -2.56 0.31
CA LYS A 143 25.79 -1.79 1.15
C LYS A 143 24.99 -0.90 2.08
N LEU A 144 25.27 -0.96 3.38
CA LEU A 144 24.66 -0.08 4.38
C LEU A 144 25.72 0.84 4.96
N GLU A 145 25.63 2.13 4.65
CA GLU A 145 26.58 3.14 5.14
C GLU A 145 25.86 4.42 5.55
N LYS A 146 26.20 4.95 6.73
CA LYS A 146 25.65 6.22 7.24
C LYS A 146 24.12 6.29 7.17
N GLY A 147 23.45 5.20 7.53
CA GLY A 147 21.99 5.09 7.48
C GLY A 147 21.40 5.03 6.07
N ARG A 148 22.19 4.68 5.05
CA ARG A 148 21.73 4.53 3.66
C ARG A 148 21.98 3.11 3.17
N LEU A 149 20.92 2.42 2.81
CA LEU A 149 20.97 1.15 2.12
C LEU A 149 21.05 1.42 0.61
N MET A 150 22.13 0.96 -0.01
CA MET A 150 22.37 1.02 -1.43
C MET A 150 22.29 -0.40 -1.98
N LEU A 151 21.49 -0.58 -3.03
CA LEU A 151 21.35 -1.85 -3.74
C LEU A 151 21.93 -1.71 -5.14
N THR A 152 22.65 -2.72 -5.61
CA THR A 152 23.17 -2.81 -6.97
C THR A 152 22.69 -4.13 -7.57
N VAL A 153 21.98 -4.07 -8.69
CA VAL A 153 21.46 -5.27 -9.34
C VAL A 153 22.62 -6.18 -9.80
N ILE A 154 22.48 -7.46 -9.51
CA ILE A 154 23.31 -8.53 -10.09
C ILE A 154 22.48 -9.19 -11.19
N GLU A 155 21.28 -9.68 -10.85
CA GLU A 155 20.30 -10.20 -11.80
C GLU A 155 18.89 -10.04 -11.24
N ASP A 156 18.03 -9.30 -11.94
CA ASP A 156 16.61 -9.27 -11.63
C ASP A 156 15.82 -8.87 -12.87
N LYS A 157 15.13 -9.85 -13.45
CA LYS A 157 14.30 -9.67 -14.65
C LYS A 157 12.84 -9.39 -14.30
N CYS A 158 12.49 -9.31 -13.02
CA CYS A 158 11.10 -9.18 -12.63
C CYS A 158 10.45 -7.90 -13.14
N ALA A 159 9.18 -8.03 -13.56
CA ALA A 159 8.37 -6.95 -14.07
C ALA A 159 9.09 -6.22 -15.21
N ILE A 160 9.72 -6.99 -16.11
CA ILE A 160 10.51 -6.46 -17.24
C ILE A 160 11.64 -5.54 -16.73
N GLY A 161 12.26 -5.93 -15.61
CA GLY A 161 13.35 -5.18 -14.96
C GLY A 161 12.91 -3.99 -14.10
N LEU A 162 11.61 -3.74 -13.92
CA LEU A 162 11.12 -2.62 -13.12
C LEU A 162 11.42 -2.76 -11.64
N ARG A 163 11.40 -3.99 -11.08
CA ARG A 163 11.81 -4.22 -9.68
C ARG A 163 13.25 -3.80 -9.44
N ALA A 164 14.15 -4.24 -10.31
CA ALA A 164 15.56 -3.86 -10.25
C ALA A 164 15.74 -2.35 -10.39
N MET A 165 15.09 -1.73 -11.38
CA MET A 165 15.14 -0.29 -11.61
C MET A 165 14.69 0.47 -10.37
N ASN A 166 13.54 0.11 -9.80
CA ASN A 166 13.00 0.76 -8.62
C ASN A 166 13.94 0.58 -7.42
N LEU A 167 14.31 -0.65 -7.06
CA LEU A 167 15.11 -0.92 -5.86
C LEU A 167 16.51 -0.29 -5.90
N THR A 168 17.08 -0.04 -7.08
CA THR A 168 18.47 0.42 -7.23
C THR A 168 18.63 1.89 -7.67
N LYS A 169 17.56 2.55 -8.13
CA LYS A 169 17.63 3.92 -8.68
C LYS A 169 18.11 4.98 -7.67
N LEU A 170 17.70 4.87 -6.41
CA LEU A 170 18.07 5.80 -5.34
C LEU A 170 18.43 5.03 -4.07
N PRO A 171 19.31 5.59 -3.21
CA PRO A 171 19.55 5.05 -1.88
C PRO A 171 18.28 5.05 -1.03
N TRP A 172 18.16 4.04 -0.16
CA TRP A 172 17.10 3.92 0.82
C TRP A 172 17.61 4.43 2.18
N PHE A 173 16.95 5.44 2.74
CA PHE A 173 17.31 6.06 4.01
C PHE A 173 16.67 5.30 5.17
N SER A 174 17.48 4.91 6.15
CA SER A 174 17.04 4.18 7.33
C SER A 174 16.16 5.05 8.22
N CYS A 175 15.07 4.47 8.71
CA CYS A 175 14.24 5.04 9.76
C CYS A 175 14.78 4.74 11.17
N GLN A 176 15.93 4.07 11.29
CA GLN A 176 16.59 3.86 12.57
C GLN A 176 17.31 5.13 13.01
N PRO A 177 17.09 5.61 14.25
CA PRO A 177 17.85 6.72 14.81
C PRO A 177 19.36 6.41 14.84
N PRO A 178 20.22 7.42 14.65
CA PRO A 178 21.66 7.23 14.60
C PRO A 178 22.29 6.89 15.96
N SER A 179 21.56 7.10 17.06
CA SER A 179 22.00 6.80 18.43
C SER A 179 20.80 6.56 19.35
N ILE A 180 21.05 6.01 20.54
CA ILE A 180 20.03 5.84 21.58
C ILE A 180 19.49 7.21 22.03
N GLU A 181 20.37 8.21 22.18
CA GLU A 181 19.95 9.57 22.55
C GLU A 181 19.00 10.17 21.51
N ALA A 182 19.32 10.03 20.22
CA ALA A 182 18.44 10.45 19.14
C ALA A 182 17.12 9.70 19.14
N ALA A 183 17.11 8.41 19.52
CA ALA A 183 15.90 7.63 19.65
C ALA A 183 15.02 8.08 20.83
N VAL A 184 15.62 8.43 21.98
CA VAL A 184 14.89 8.83 23.18
C VAL A 184 14.36 10.26 23.07
N THR A 185 15.16 11.17 22.52
CA THR A 185 14.79 12.59 22.39
C THR A 185 13.97 12.89 21.15
N ASP A 186 13.94 11.95 20.20
CA ASP A 186 13.38 12.11 18.86
C ASP A 186 13.97 13.26 18.04
N HIS A 187 15.10 13.83 18.48
CA HIS A 187 15.77 14.95 17.84
C HIS A 187 16.86 14.49 16.89
N TRP A 188 16.48 14.17 15.65
CA TRP A 188 17.40 13.88 14.58
C TRP A 188 16.77 14.17 13.20
N PRO A 189 17.58 14.32 12.13
CA PRO A 189 17.04 14.60 10.80
C PRO A 189 16.39 13.35 10.20
N LYS A 190 15.17 13.04 10.65
CA LYS A 190 14.36 11.91 10.16
C LYS A 190 14.11 12.01 8.66
N PRO A 191 14.32 10.92 7.90
CA PRO A 191 13.89 10.87 6.51
C PRO A 191 12.36 11.00 6.40
N PRO A 192 11.84 11.59 5.32
CA PRO A 192 10.39 11.59 5.06
C PRO A 192 9.82 10.16 5.10
N GLY A 193 8.67 10.00 5.74
CA GLY A 193 7.98 8.71 5.86
C GLY A 193 8.47 7.78 6.97
N CYS A 194 9.44 8.22 7.78
CA CYS A 194 9.84 7.55 9.00
C CYS A 194 8.97 8.04 10.16
N ASP A 195 7.90 7.31 10.44
CA ASP A 195 6.93 7.55 11.52
C ASP A 195 7.44 6.93 12.83
#